data_AF-A0A4Q5UIA8-F1
#
_entry.id   AF-A0A4Q5UIA8-F1
#
_cell.length_a   1.000
_cell.length_b   1.000
_cell.length_c   1.000
_cell.angle_alpha   90.00
_cell.angle_beta   90.00
_cell.angle_gamma   90.00
#
_symmetry.space_group_name_H-M   'P 1'
#
loop_
_entity.id
_entity.type
_entity.pdbx_description
1 polymer ?
#
loop_
_entity_poly.entity_id
_entity_poly.type
_entity_poly.pdbx_seq_one_letter_code
_entity_poly.pdbx_strand_id
1 'polypeptide(L)'
;MPDYKEQAARFAATLIKPGMTVGLGHGRTMLHLAETLAGDGSLASTLRFVSSSAETEKILAGLGLHVGPLSAEARLDLYFDGCDQFDQDLNALKSGGGIHTMEKITAAMSDGFVLVGDEGKFSPALTGQYPVVLEVVPAAITFIMHNLSLQYPGATIQLRQTETGPALTLRGNPLLELKFEQLPAPGPLNTSLKMIAGVIEHSLFYRMATKAVIAGPSEQRSCTRPIPHNHPWCFTFPPARPSNTRCLVLSWPFIAHPRTINLRCCFNFETFCLKNIIPGLPDGATLQLSPQ
;
A
#
# COMPACT_ATOMS: atom_id res chain seq x y z
N MET A 1 -13.32 -24.98 -12.03
CA MET A 1 -12.78 -24.62 -10.71
C MET A 1 -13.18 -23.18 -10.42
N PRO A 2 -13.44 -22.80 -9.16
CA PRO A 2 -13.79 -21.43 -8.81
C PRO A 2 -12.64 -20.48 -9.16
N ASP A 3 -12.94 -19.31 -9.75
CA ASP A 3 -11.95 -18.24 -9.89
C ASP A 3 -11.90 -17.44 -8.59
N TYR A 4 -10.90 -17.71 -7.75
CA TYR A 4 -10.72 -16.99 -6.49
C TYR A 4 -10.32 -15.53 -6.70
N LYS A 5 -9.74 -15.16 -7.84
CA LYS A 5 -9.41 -13.76 -8.14
C LYS A 5 -10.68 -12.96 -8.39
N GLU A 6 -11.65 -13.54 -9.09
CA GLU A 6 -12.97 -12.93 -9.28
C GLU A 6 -13.70 -12.76 -7.94
N GLN A 7 -13.67 -13.77 -7.07
CA GLN A 7 -14.30 -13.68 -5.74
C GLN A 7 -13.68 -12.60 -4.87
N ALA A 8 -12.34 -12.54 -4.81
CA ALA A 8 -11.63 -11.49 -4.09
C ALA A 8 -11.94 -10.10 -4.66
N ALA A 9 -12.04 -9.96 -5.98
CA ALA A 9 -12.43 -8.73 -6.64
C ALA A 9 -13.85 -8.28 -6.28
N ARG A 10 -14.83 -9.19 -6.27
CA ARG A 10 -16.21 -8.89 -5.85
C ARG A 10 -16.27 -8.40 -4.40
N PHE A 11 -15.51 -9.01 -3.50
CA PHE A 11 -15.42 -8.53 -2.11
C PHE A 11 -14.74 -7.16 -2.02
N ALA A 12 -13.64 -6.96 -2.76
CA ALA A 12 -12.94 -5.68 -2.81
C ALA A 12 -13.84 -4.53 -3.30
N ALA A 13 -14.74 -4.79 -4.26
CA ALA A 13 -15.71 -3.81 -4.75
C ALA A 13 -16.62 -3.26 -3.64
N THR A 14 -16.93 -4.06 -2.61
CA THR A 14 -17.77 -3.62 -1.47
C THR A 14 -17.13 -2.54 -0.60
N LEU A 15 -15.81 -2.34 -0.72
CA LEU A 15 -15.08 -1.31 0.02
C LEU A 15 -15.23 0.07 -0.63
N ILE A 16 -15.63 0.13 -1.90
CA ILE A 16 -15.74 1.35 -2.68
C ILE A 16 -17.09 2.02 -2.40
N LYS A 17 -17.05 3.34 -2.18
CA LYS A 17 -18.22 4.16 -1.88
C LYS A 17 -18.41 5.22 -2.97
N PRO A 18 -19.64 5.71 -3.17
CA PRO A 18 -19.90 6.78 -4.13
C PRO A 18 -19.00 8.00 -3.92
N GLY A 19 -18.54 8.61 -5.01
CA GLY A 19 -17.71 9.82 -4.99
C GLY A 19 -16.21 9.58 -4.78
N MET A 20 -15.76 8.33 -4.61
CA MET A 20 -14.34 8.02 -4.42
C MET A 20 -13.52 8.16 -5.71
N THR A 21 -12.26 8.57 -5.54
CA THR A 21 -11.19 8.41 -6.53
C THR A 21 -10.43 7.12 -6.24
N VAL A 22 -10.55 6.16 -7.15
CA VAL A 22 -10.07 4.79 -6.99
C VAL A 22 -8.94 4.50 -7.97
N GLY A 23 -7.78 4.14 -7.44
CA GLY A 23 -6.68 3.60 -8.24
C GLY A 23 -6.82 2.08 -8.41
N LEU A 24 -6.59 1.57 -9.62
CA LEU A 24 -6.52 0.13 -9.88
C LEU A 24 -5.16 -0.23 -10.49
N GLY A 25 -4.50 -1.24 -9.93
CA GLY A 25 -3.23 -1.76 -10.41
C GLY A 25 -3.36 -2.59 -11.69
N HIS A 26 -2.39 -3.46 -11.94
CA HIS A 26 -2.39 -4.33 -13.12
C HIS A 26 -2.74 -5.78 -12.79
N GLY A 27 -3.26 -6.51 -13.79
CA GLY A 27 -3.44 -7.95 -13.76
C GLY A 27 -4.91 -8.40 -13.67
N ARG A 28 -5.11 -9.73 -13.77
CA ARG A 28 -6.44 -10.34 -13.91
C ARG A 28 -7.39 -10.05 -12.74
N THR A 29 -6.87 -9.99 -11.51
CA THR A 29 -7.70 -9.65 -10.34
C THR A 29 -8.27 -8.23 -10.44
N MET A 30 -7.47 -7.28 -10.96
CA MET A 30 -7.90 -5.90 -11.14
C MET A 30 -8.90 -5.76 -12.31
N LEU A 31 -8.75 -6.58 -13.34
CA LEU A 31 -9.73 -6.68 -14.42
C LEU A 31 -11.11 -7.12 -13.88
N HIS A 32 -11.17 -8.17 -13.08
CA HIS A 32 -12.45 -8.59 -12.47
C HIS A 32 -13.07 -7.52 -11.57
N LEU A 33 -12.25 -6.75 -10.86
CA LEU A 33 -12.72 -5.63 -10.03
C LEU A 33 -13.31 -4.53 -10.91
N ALA A 34 -12.62 -4.17 -12.00
CA ALA A 34 -13.10 -3.21 -12.97
C ALA A 34 -14.43 -3.64 -13.62
N GLU A 35 -14.53 -4.90 -14.06
CA GLU A 35 -15.75 -5.48 -14.63
C GLU A 35 -16.90 -5.47 -13.62
N THR A 36 -16.62 -5.81 -12.37
CA THR A 36 -17.62 -5.78 -11.28
C THR A 36 -18.16 -4.38 -11.07
N LEU A 37 -17.30 -3.36 -11.05
CA LEU A 37 -17.70 -1.97 -10.86
C LEU A 37 -18.46 -1.44 -12.08
N ALA A 38 -18.02 -1.77 -13.29
CA ALA A 38 -18.73 -1.40 -14.52
C ALA A 38 -20.14 -2.01 -14.61
N GLY A 39 -20.37 -3.16 -13.97
CA GLY A 39 -21.69 -3.79 -13.86
C GLY A 39 -22.70 -3.00 -13.02
N ASP A 40 -22.25 -2.10 -12.14
CA ASP A 40 -23.08 -1.18 -11.37
C ASP A 40 -22.91 0.26 -11.89
N GLY A 41 -23.61 0.59 -12.97
CA GLY A 41 -23.55 1.90 -13.60
C GLY A 41 -23.93 3.06 -12.66
N SER A 42 -24.75 2.80 -11.63
CA SER A 42 -25.15 3.82 -10.66
C SER A 42 -23.97 4.24 -9.79
N LEU A 43 -23.24 3.25 -9.23
CA LEU A 43 -22.03 3.50 -8.47
C LEU A 43 -20.92 4.03 -9.38
N ALA A 44 -20.66 3.36 -10.51
CA ALA A 44 -19.58 3.70 -11.43
C ALA A 44 -19.63 5.16 -11.91
N SER A 45 -20.83 5.70 -12.16
CA SER A 45 -21.02 7.09 -12.58
C SER A 45 -20.56 8.14 -11.57
N THR A 46 -20.43 7.75 -10.29
CA THR A 46 -19.98 8.62 -9.20
C THR A 46 -18.49 8.53 -8.93
N LEU A 47 -17.80 7.56 -9.54
CA LEU A 47 -16.40 7.27 -9.26
C LEU A 47 -15.48 7.95 -10.27
N ARG A 48 -14.24 8.16 -9.83
CA ARG A 48 -13.15 8.51 -10.72
C ARG A 48 -12.05 7.47 -10.62
N PHE A 49 -11.57 6.99 -11.76
CA PHE A 49 -10.55 5.95 -11.82
C PHE A 49 -9.21 6.49 -12.29
N VAL A 50 -8.13 5.94 -11.72
CA VAL A 50 -6.75 6.10 -12.20
C VAL A 50 -6.04 4.75 -12.19
N SER A 51 -4.89 4.64 -12.84
CA SER A 51 -4.08 3.43 -12.74
C SER A 51 -2.58 3.71 -12.72
N SER A 52 -1.82 2.75 -12.20
CA SER A 52 -0.37 2.67 -12.31
C SER A 52 0.11 2.06 -13.65
N SER A 53 -0.82 1.55 -14.48
CA SER A 53 -0.53 0.88 -15.75
C SER A 53 -1.38 1.42 -16.90
N ALA A 54 -0.73 1.84 -17.98
CA ALA A 54 -1.40 2.29 -19.21
C ALA A 54 -2.28 1.21 -19.85
N GLU A 55 -1.99 -0.07 -19.62
CA GLU A 55 -2.84 -1.17 -20.08
C GLU A 55 -4.15 -1.21 -19.30
N THR A 56 -4.09 -1.10 -17.97
CA THR A 56 -5.28 -1.03 -17.13
C THR A 56 -6.10 0.23 -17.45
N GLU A 57 -5.48 1.39 -17.69
CA GLU A 57 -6.20 2.60 -18.10
C GLU A 57 -7.07 2.37 -19.35
N LYS A 58 -6.52 1.69 -20.36
CA LYS A 58 -7.25 1.34 -21.59
C LYS A 58 -8.41 0.39 -21.31
N ILE A 59 -8.21 -0.61 -20.45
CA ILE A 59 -9.25 -1.55 -20.04
C ILE A 59 -10.40 -0.80 -19.37
N LEU A 60 -10.09 0.07 -18.40
CA LEU A 60 -11.09 0.85 -17.67
C LEU A 60 -11.89 1.77 -18.60
N ALA A 61 -11.21 2.45 -19.53
CA ALA A 61 -11.88 3.27 -20.54
C ALA A 61 -12.77 2.44 -21.47
N GLY A 62 -12.32 1.24 -21.87
CA GLY A 62 -13.09 0.31 -22.70
C GLY A 62 -14.34 -0.23 -22.00
N LEU A 63 -14.35 -0.28 -20.67
CA LEU A 63 -15.52 -0.61 -19.85
C LEU A 63 -16.48 0.57 -19.62
N GLY A 64 -16.19 1.75 -20.18
CA GLY A 64 -17.01 2.95 -20.02
C GLY A 64 -16.86 3.65 -18.67
N LEU A 65 -15.80 3.36 -17.90
CA LEU A 65 -15.53 3.99 -16.63
C LEU A 65 -14.89 5.38 -16.82
N HIS A 66 -15.11 6.29 -15.86
CA HIS A 66 -14.52 7.62 -15.90
C HIS A 66 -13.05 7.59 -15.44
N VAL A 67 -12.13 7.49 -16.40
CA VAL A 67 -10.69 7.38 -16.16
C VAL A 67 -10.00 8.74 -16.36
N GLY A 68 -9.18 9.13 -15.40
CA GLY A 68 -8.28 10.29 -15.50
C GLY A 68 -6.80 9.88 -15.43
N PRO A 69 -5.88 10.75 -15.86
CA PRO A 69 -4.46 10.49 -15.73
C PRO A 69 -4.04 10.53 -14.26
N LEU A 70 -3.18 9.59 -13.85
CA LEU A 70 -2.64 9.56 -12.47
C LEU A 70 -1.95 10.88 -12.09
N SER A 71 -1.32 11.56 -13.04
CA SER A 71 -0.62 12.84 -12.83
C SER A 71 -1.54 14.02 -12.49
N ALA A 72 -2.84 13.90 -12.69
CA ALA A 72 -3.81 14.92 -12.28
C ALA A 72 -4.23 14.78 -10.81
N GLU A 73 -3.86 13.68 -10.14
CA GLU A 73 -4.25 13.41 -8.76
C GLU A 73 -3.12 13.73 -7.79
N ALA A 74 -3.46 14.36 -6.67
CA ALA A 74 -2.58 14.49 -5.52
C ALA A 74 -2.84 13.39 -4.47
N ARG A 75 -4.04 12.81 -4.46
CA ARG A 75 -4.52 11.87 -3.45
C ARG A 75 -5.60 10.96 -4.03
N LEU A 76 -5.66 9.73 -3.55
CA LEU A 76 -6.67 8.73 -3.88
C LEU A 76 -7.36 8.24 -2.61
N ASP A 77 -8.65 7.90 -2.67
CA ASP A 77 -9.34 7.31 -1.52
C ASP A 77 -8.88 5.87 -1.30
N LEU A 78 -8.85 5.07 -2.37
CA LEU A 78 -8.41 3.68 -2.34
C LEU A 78 -7.53 3.35 -3.53
N TYR A 79 -6.51 2.54 -3.30
CA TYR A 79 -5.74 1.87 -4.35
C TYR A 79 -5.86 0.36 -4.17
N PHE A 80 -6.25 -0.35 -5.22
CA PHE A 80 -6.30 -1.81 -5.23
C PHE A 80 -5.21 -2.36 -6.13
N ASP A 81 -4.49 -3.38 -5.67
CA ASP A 81 -3.48 -4.02 -6.49
C ASP A 81 -3.20 -5.46 -6.06
N GLY A 82 -2.66 -6.26 -6.97
CA GLY A 82 -2.16 -7.60 -6.67
C GLY A 82 -0.74 -7.58 -6.08
N CYS A 83 -0.28 -8.75 -5.64
CA CYS A 83 1.11 -8.99 -5.26
C CYS A 83 1.57 -10.41 -5.60
N ASP A 84 2.88 -10.62 -5.50
CA ASP A 84 3.48 -11.94 -5.59
C ASP A 84 3.38 -12.69 -4.26
N GLN A 85 3.64 -11.97 -3.17
CA GLN A 85 3.56 -12.45 -1.79
C GLN A 85 3.26 -11.29 -0.84
N PHE A 86 2.55 -11.54 0.26
CA PHE A 86 2.45 -10.63 1.38
C PHE A 86 2.48 -11.35 2.73
N ASP A 87 2.94 -10.64 3.77
CA ASP A 87 3.07 -11.16 5.13
C ASP A 87 1.92 -10.80 6.08
N GLN A 88 1.95 -11.32 7.30
CA GLN A 88 0.97 -11.01 8.35
C GLN A 88 0.88 -9.51 8.70
N ASP A 89 1.95 -8.75 8.47
CA ASP A 89 2.01 -7.31 8.71
C ASP A 89 1.57 -6.51 7.48
N LEU A 90 1.14 -7.17 6.41
CA LEU A 90 0.81 -6.60 5.10
C LEU A 90 1.98 -5.91 4.40
N ASN A 91 3.22 -6.34 4.63
CA ASN A 91 4.32 -6.03 3.74
C ASN A 91 4.22 -6.95 2.52
N ALA A 92 4.49 -6.42 1.33
CA ALA A 92 4.30 -7.19 0.08
C ALA A 92 5.51 -7.10 -0.85
N LEU A 93 5.69 -8.15 -1.65
CA LEU A 93 6.58 -8.17 -2.81
C LEU A 93 5.73 -8.07 -4.08
N LYS A 94 6.07 -7.10 -4.94
CA LYS A 94 5.41 -6.83 -6.24
C LYS A 94 6.46 -6.80 -7.35
N SER A 95 7.06 -7.95 -7.59
CA SER A 95 8.29 -8.16 -8.36
C SER A 95 8.04 -8.57 -9.82
N GLY A 96 6.85 -9.05 -10.17
CA GLY A 96 6.57 -9.57 -11.51
C GLY A 96 6.75 -8.56 -12.65
N GLY A 97 5.92 -7.53 -12.71
CA GLY A 97 5.72 -6.73 -13.93
C GLY A 97 6.77 -5.63 -14.23
N GLY A 98 7.68 -5.32 -13.31
CA GLY A 98 8.63 -4.21 -13.50
C GLY A 98 7.98 -2.82 -13.53
N ILE A 99 6.74 -2.72 -13.04
CA ILE A 99 5.96 -1.48 -12.94
C ILE A 99 5.91 -0.93 -11.50
N HIS A 100 6.66 -1.56 -10.58
CA HIS A 100 6.58 -1.33 -9.13
C HIS A 100 6.79 0.11 -8.71
N THR A 101 7.55 0.91 -9.46
CA THR A 101 7.70 2.35 -9.18
C THR A 101 6.38 3.09 -9.29
N MET A 102 5.60 2.85 -10.35
CA MET A 102 4.30 3.49 -10.51
C MET A 102 3.31 2.96 -9.49
N GLU A 103 3.28 1.64 -9.29
CA GLU A 103 2.43 1.01 -8.27
C GLU A 103 2.72 1.60 -6.87
N LYS A 104 4.00 1.85 -6.55
CA LYS A 104 4.40 2.41 -5.25
C LYS A 104 4.01 3.88 -5.11
N ILE A 105 4.15 4.68 -6.17
CA ILE A 105 3.66 6.06 -6.20
C ILE A 105 2.14 6.08 -5.97
N THR A 106 1.38 5.27 -6.72
CA THR A 106 -0.08 5.21 -6.57
C THR A 106 -0.50 4.74 -5.18
N ALA A 107 0.19 3.73 -4.62
CA ALA A 107 -0.06 3.28 -3.25
C ALA A 107 0.23 4.38 -2.22
N ALA A 108 1.32 5.14 -2.38
CA ALA A 108 1.67 6.24 -1.47
C ALA A 108 0.70 7.43 -1.57
N MET A 109 0.06 7.63 -2.72
CA MET A 109 -0.98 8.65 -2.90
C MET A 109 -2.32 8.25 -2.29
N SER A 110 -2.52 6.98 -1.95
CA SER A 110 -3.81 6.46 -1.47
C SER A 110 -3.96 6.54 0.04
N ASP A 111 -5.16 6.88 0.52
CA ASP A 111 -5.49 6.78 1.95
C ASP A 111 -5.58 5.31 2.40
N GLY A 112 -6.01 4.43 1.50
CA GLY A 112 -6.07 3.00 1.73
C GLY A 112 -5.52 2.21 0.56
N PHE A 113 -4.33 1.63 0.73
CA PHE A 113 -3.82 0.62 -0.19
C PHE A 113 -4.31 -0.78 0.22
N VAL A 114 -5.01 -1.45 -0.70
CA VAL A 114 -5.63 -2.76 -0.51
C VAL A 114 -5.01 -3.79 -1.45
N LEU A 115 -4.38 -4.81 -0.88
CA LEU A 115 -3.90 -5.97 -1.64
C LEU A 115 -5.07 -6.89 -1.99
N VAL A 116 -5.15 -7.36 -3.23
CA VAL A 116 -6.24 -8.26 -3.68
C VAL A 116 -5.67 -9.46 -4.43
N GLY A 117 -6.07 -10.67 -4.06
CA GLY A 117 -5.58 -11.88 -4.72
C GLY A 117 -6.17 -13.17 -4.19
N ASP A 118 -5.59 -14.29 -4.61
CA ASP A 118 -5.89 -15.61 -4.05
C ASP A 118 -5.14 -15.85 -2.72
N GLU A 119 -5.61 -16.82 -1.93
CA GLU A 119 -5.01 -17.16 -0.63
C GLU A 119 -3.54 -17.60 -0.73
N GLY A 120 -3.09 -18.10 -1.88
CA GLY A 120 -1.71 -18.55 -2.12
C GLY A 120 -0.69 -17.41 -2.08
N LYS A 121 -1.14 -16.16 -2.07
CA LYS A 121 -0.30 -14.97 -1.92
C LYS A 121 0.12 -14.70 -0.48
N PHE A 122 -0.57 -15.27 0.50
CA PHE A 122 -0.28 -15.07 1.90
C PHE A 122 0.85 -15.98 2.40
N SER A 123 1.74 -15.43 3.22
CA SER A 123 2.70 -16.19 4.01
C SER A 123 2.84 -15.57 5.40
N PRO A 124 3.14 -16.33 6.48
CA PRO A 124 3.33 -15.73 7.80
C PRO A 124 4.42 -14.65 7.82
N ALA A 125 5.48 -14.82 7.03
CA ALA A 125 6.56 -13.86 6.83
C ALA A 125 6.96 -13.82 5.35
N LEU A 126 7.45 -12.68 4.86
CA LEU A 126 8.01 -12.60 3.51
C LEU A 126 9.20 -13.56 3.40
N THR A 127 9.26 -14.31 2.30
CA THR A 127 10.31 -15.31 2.07
C THR A 127 11.18 -14.92 0.88
N GLY A 128 12.29 -15.63 0.69
CA GLY A 128 13.13 -15.50 -0.50
C GLY A 128 12.49 -16.05 -1.78
N GLN A 129 11.23 -16.48 -1.78
CA GLN A 129 10.57 -17.12 -2.93
C GLN A 129 10.53 -16.21 -4.17
N TYR A 130 10.35 -14.90 -3.98
CA TYR A 130 10.38 -13.91 -5.05
C TYR A 130 11.59 -13.00 -4.87
N PRO A 131 12.28 -12.59 -5.95
CA PRO A 131 13.37 -11.63 -5.84
C PRO A 131 12.83 -10.25 -5.42
N VAL A 132 13.66 -9.42 -4.80
CA VAL A 132 13.42 -7.99 -4.71
C VAL A 132 13.94 -7.35 -6.00
N VAL A 133 13.10 -6.60 -6.69
CA VAL A 133 13.39 -6.04 -8.01
C VAL A 133 13.60 -4.54 -7.87
N LEU A 134 14.68 -4.04 -8.45
CA LEU A 134 15.08 -2.64 -8.39
C LEU A 134 14.95 -2.06 -9.80
N GLU A 135 14.25 -0.94 -9.93
CA GLU A 135 14.38 -0.08 -11.11
C GLU A 135 15.56 0.84 -10.87
N VAL A 136 16.51 0.89 -11.81
CA VAL A 136 17.76 1.63 -11.63
C VAL A 136 18.08 2.51 -12.81
N VAL A 137 18.83 3.59 -12.57
CA VAL A 137 19.38 4.45 -13.63
C VAL A 137 20.39 3.65 -14.45
N PRO A 138 20.30 3.64 -15.80
CA PRO A 138 21.18 2.83 -16.66
C PRO A 138 22.68 3.02 -16.41
N ALA A 139 23.11 4.27 -16.21
CA ALA A 139 24.52 4.60 -15.97
C ALA A 139 25.05 4.09 -14.62
N ALA A 140 24.17 3.73 -13.68
CA ALA A 140 24.52 3.33 -12.32
C ALA A 140 24.57 1.80 -12.12
N ILE A 141 24.23 0.99 -13.12
CA ILE A 141 24.09 -0.48 -12.99
C ILE A 141 25.30 -1.12 -12.30
N THR A 142 26.50 -0.92 -12.84
CA THR A 142 27.72 -1.55 -12.33
C THR A 142 28.04 -1.11 -10.89
N PHE A 143 27.84 0.17 -10.58
CA PHE A 143 28.01 0.72 -9.24
C PHE A 143 27.01 0.11 -8.25
N ILE A 144 25.74 0.01 -8.63
CA ILE A 144 24.69 -0.55 -7.78
C ILE A 144 24.95 -2.03 -7.54
N MET A 145 25.25 -2.81 -8.59
CA MET A 145 25.57 -4.24 -8.44
C MET A 145 26.77 -4.46 -7.51
N HIS A 146 27.81 -3.63 -7.61
CA HIS A 146 28.97 -3.70 -6.72
C HIS A 146 28.61 -3.37 -5.25
N ASN A 147 27.84 -2.32 -5.00
CA ASN A 147 27.39 -2.00 -3.63
C ASN A 147 26.52 -3.12 -3.04
N LEU A 148 25.63 -3.67 -3.85
CA LEU A 148 24.74 -4.75 -3.42
C LEU A 148 25.52 -6.03 -3.11
N SER A 149 26.54 -6.38 -3.88
CA SER A 149 27.35 -7.58 -3.61
C SER A 149 28.16 -7.45 -2.32
N LEU A 150 28.60 -6.25 -1.98
CA LEU A 150 29.26 -5.98 -0.69
C LEU A 150 28.29 -6.02 0.49
N GLN A 151 27.09 -5.45 0.34
CA GLN A 151 26.08 -5.40 1.40
C GLN A 151 25.36 -6.75 1.63
N TYR A 152 25.20 -7.53 0.56
CA TYR A 152 24.44 -8.78 0.55
C TYR A 152 25.22 -9.90 -0.14
N PRO A 153 26.35 -10.37 0.43
CA PRO A 153 27.24 -11.34 -0.21
C PRO A 153 26.58 -12.71 -0.49
N GLY A 154 25.46 -13.03 0.19
CA GLY A 154 24.68 -14.25 -0.04
C GLY A 154 23.50 -14.09 -1.01
N ALA A 155 23.32 -12.91 -1.61
CA ALA A 155 22.25 -12.67 -2.57
C ALA A 155 22.75 -12.88 -4.01
N THR A 156 21.94 -13.53 -4.84
CA THR A 156 22.17 -13.56 -6.28
C THR A 156 21.65 -12.26 -6.88
N ILE A 157 22.53 -11.50 -7.52
CA ILE A 157 22.23 -10.20 -8.11
C ILE A 157 22.40 -10.29 -9.62
N GLN A 158 21.34 -10.01 -10.37
CA GLN A 158 21.38 -10.10 -11.84
C GLN A 158 20.55 -9.01 -12.52
N LEU A 159 20.94 -8.66 -13.74
CA LEU A 159 20.11 -7.85 -14.62
C LEU A 159 18.99 -8.73 -15.18
N ARG A 160 17.73 -8.33 -14.97
CA ARG A 160 16.58 -9.05 -15.50
C ARG A 160 16.67 -9.10 -17.03
N GLN A 161 16.45 -10.28 -17.60
CA GLN A 161 16.46 -10.51 -19.05
C GLN A 161 15.05 -10.79 -19.58
N THR A 162 14.83 -10.44 -20.84
CA THR A 162 13.74 -10.91 -21.72
C THR A 162 14.37 -11.72 -22.85
N GLU A 163 13.56 -12.23 -23.78
CA GLU A 163 14.05 -12.93 -24.98
C GLU A 163 14.92 -12.05 -25.89
N THR A 164 14.78 -10.72 -25.80
CA THR A 164 15.44 -9.76 -26.69
C THR A 164 16.55 -8.93 -26.02
N GLY A 165 16.82 -9.15 -24.73
CA GLY A 165 17.86 -8.46 -23.99
C GLY A 165 17.41 -8.02 -22.59
N PRO A 166 18.02 -6.99 -21.99
CA PRO A 166 17.62 -6.51 -20.67
C PRO A 166 16.16 -6.09 -20.61
N ALA A 167 15.46 -6.50 -19.55
CA ALA A 167 14.12 -6.01 -19.27
C ALA A 167 14.20 -4.53 -18.86
N LEU A 168 13.44 -3.70 -19.57
CA LEU A 168 13.35 -2.27 -19.31
C LEU A 168 11.94 -1.91 -18.85
N THR A 169 11.83 -0.94 -17.95
CA THR A 169 10.55 -0.30 -17.64
C THR A 169 10.08 0.54 -18.82
N LEU A 170 8.82 0.99 -18.79
CA LEU A 170 8.29 1.94 -19.79
C LEU A 170 9.11 3.24 -19.91
N ARG A 171 9.90 3.58 -18.88
CA ARG A 171 10.82 4.73 -18.87
C ARG A 171 12.20 4.43 -19.45
N GLY A 172 12.43 3.19 -19.92
CA GLY A 172 13.74 2.75 -20.41
C GLY A 172 14.75 2.42 -19.33
N ASN A 173 14.32 2.30 -18.07
CA ASN A 173 15.22 1.98 -16.96
C ASN A 173 15.38 0.45 -16.82
N PRO A 174 16.59 -0.07 -16.64
CA PRO A 174 16.84 -1.49 -16.40
C PRO A 174 16.34 -1.94 -15.02
N LEU A 175 16.09 -3.25 -14.94
CA LEU A 175 15.65 -3.93 -13.73
C LEU A 175 16.73 -4.86 -13.19
N LEU A 176 17.15 -4.66 -11.93
CA LEU A 176 18.01 -5.60 -11.21
C LEU A 176 17.17 -6.49 -10.30
N GLU A 177 17.48 -7.78 -10.25
CA GLU A 177 16.85 -8.75 -9.35
C GLU A 177 17.84 -9.16 -8.27
N LEU A 178 17.39 -9.06 -7.02
CA LEU A 178 18.12 -9.48 -5.82
C LEU A 178 17.37 -10.67 -5.25
N LYS A 179 17.91 -11.87 -5.44
CA LYS A 179 17.34 -13.12 -4.96
C LYS A 179 18.08 -13.55 -3.69
N PHE A 180 17.32 -13.80 -2.64
CA PHE A 180 17.82 -14.29 -1.36
C PHE A 180 17.34 -15.72 -1.12
N GLU A 181 18.16 -16.58 -0.52
CA GLU A 181 17.67 -17.84 0.04
C GLU A 181 16.75 -17.57 1.23
N GLN A 182 17.22 -16.71 2.14
CA GLN A 182 16.45 -16.17 3.25
C GLN A 182 16.39 -14.65 3.15
N LEU A 183 15.18 -14.10 3.06
CA LEU A 183 14.97 -12.67 2.94
C LEU A 183 15.43 -11.96 4.24
N PRO A 184 16.27 -10.91 4.14
CA PRO A 184 16.59 -10.06 5.29
C PRO A 184 15.36 -9.39 5.88
N ALA A 185 15.49 -8.84 7.09
CA ALA A 185 14.42 -8.09 7.73
C ALA A 185 13.89 -6.96 6.80
N PRO A 186 12.58 -6.91 6.49
CA PRO A 186 12.05 -5.99 5.49
C PRO A 186 12.29 -4.50 5.77
N GLY A 187 12.29 -4.09 7.05
CA GLY A 187 12.47 -2.68 7.43
C GLY A 187 13.85 -2.11 7.06
N PRO A 188 14.94 -2.72 7.56
CA PRO A 188 16.30 -2.35 7.14
C PRO A 188 16.50 -2.47 5.63
N LEU A 189 16.03 -3.57 5.02
CA LEU A 189 16.17 -3.83 3.58
C LEU A 189 15.51 -2.74 2.73
N ASN A 190 14.29 -2.30 3.09
CA ASN A 190 13.60 -1.21 2.42
C ASN A 190 14.44 0.08 2.41
N THR A 191 15.02 0.44 3.56
CA THR A 191 15.77 1.69 3.69
C THR A 191 17.11 1.61 2.96
N SER A 192 17.87 0.53 3.16
CA SER A 192 19.19 0.37 2.56
C SER A 192 19.13 0.35 1.03
N LEU A 193 18.17 -0.38 0.44
CA LEU A 193 18.01 -0.43 -1.02
C LEU A 193 17.64 0.94 -1.59
N LYS A 194 16.68 1.65 -0.96
CA LYS A 194 16.25 2.97 -1.43
C LYS A 194 17.34 4.03 -1.36
N MET A 195 18.28 3.89 -0.42
CA MET A 195 19.35 4.87 -0.21
C MET A 195 20.56 4.71 -1.15
N ILE A 196 20.62 3.66 -1.97
CA ILE A 196 21.69 3.50 -2.96
C ILE A 196 21.47 4.49 -4.11
N ALA A 197 22.44 5.37 -4.35
CA ALA A 197 22.38 6.34 -5.45
C ALA A 197 22.21 5.64 -6.81
N GLY A 198 21.22 6.09 -7.59
CA GLY A 198 20.85 5.49 -8.87
C GLY A 198 19.75 4.42 -8.77
N VAL A 199 19.38 3.97 -7.57
CA VAL A 199 18.14 3.18 -7.38
C VAL A 199 16.96 4.14 -7.43
N ILE A 200 16.03 3.90 -8.36
CA ILE A 200 14.82 4.70 -8.53
C ILE A 200 13.79 4.21 -7.52
N GLU A 201 13.48 2.91 -7.54
CA GLU A 201 12.57 2.28 -6.58
C GLU A 201 12.76 0.75 -6.55
N HIS A 202 12.20 0.09 -5.54
CA HIS A 202 12.25 -1.37 -5.40
C HIS A 202 10.87 -2.02 -5.18
N SER A 203 10.75 -3.32 -5.45
CA SER A 203 9.48 -4.06 -5.40
C SER A 203 9.00 -4.47 -4.00
N LEU A 204 9.77 -4.17 -2.95
CA LEU A 204 9.34 -4.33 -1.56
C LEU A 204 8.42 -3.16 -1.12
N PHE A 205 7.16 -3.47 -0.87
CA PHE A 205 6.14 -2.55 -0.35
C PHE A 205 6.09 -2.69 1.17
N TYR A 206 7.10 -2.11 1.82
CA TYR A 206 7.19 -2.12 3.27
C TYR A 206 6.30 -1.04 3.86
N ARG A 207 5.44 -1.45 4.77
CA ARG A 207 4.55 -0.54 5.50
C ARG A 207 3.55 0.29 4.70
N MET A 208 3.16 -0.15 3.51
CA MET A 208 2.23 0.61 2.66
C MET A 208 0.79 0.10 2.70
N ALA A 209 0.58 -1.22 2.63
CA ALA A 209 -0.77 -1.76 2.57
C ALA A 209 -1.49 -1.63 3.92
N THR A 210 -2.76 -1.28 3.84
CA THR A 210 -3.66 -1.09 4.99
C THR A 210 -4.60 -2.28 5.16
N LYS A 211 -4.95 -2.95 4.05
CA LYS A 211 -5.82 -4.12 4.02
C LYS A 211 -5.35 -5.12 2.97
N ALA A 212 -5.76 -6.37 3.13
CA ALA A 212 -5.71 -7.39 2.10
C ALA A 212 -7.07 -8.09 2.00
N VAL A 213 -7.50 -8.36 0.77
CA VAL A 213 -8.69 -9.14 0.43
C VAL A 213 -8.23 -10.37 -0.34
N ILE A 214 -8.39 -11.54 0.27
CA ILE A 214 -8.03 -12.81 -0.32
C ILE A 214 -9.21 -13.77 -0.40
N ALA A 215 -9.22 -14.62 -1.42
CA ALA A 215 -10.18 -15.71 -1.52
C ALA A 215 -9.46 -17.05 -1.75
N GLY A 216 -10.02 -18.12 -1.19
CA GLY A 216 -9.51 -19.48 -1.33
C GLY A 216 -10.59 -20.53 -1.09
N PRO A 217 -10.23 -21.83 -1.13
CA PRO A 217 -11.17 -22.94 -0.95
C PRO A 217 -11.80 -22.97 0.44
N SER A 218 -11.13 -22.36 1.43
CA SER A 218 -11.52 -22.41 2.83
C SER A 218 -12.46 -21.27 3.24
N GLU A 219 -12.29 -20.04 2.73
CA GLU A 219 -13.23 -18.91 2.83
C GLU A 219 -12.68 -17.66 2.12
N GLN A 220 -13.50 -16.60 1.98
CA GLN A 220 -13.00 -15.23 1.74
C GLN A 220 -12.49 -14.63 3.05
N ARG A 221 -11.31 -14.01 3.04
CA ARG A 221 -10.73 -13.35 4.23
C ARG A 221 -10.32 -11.93 3.91
N SER A 222 -10.66 -11.03 4.83
CA SER A 222 -10.13 -9.66 4.84
C SER A 222 -9.18 -9.50 6.02
N CYS A 223 -7.94 -9.13 5.75
CA CYS A 223 -6.93 -8.83 6.76
C CYS A 223 -6.76 -7.31 6.81
N THR A 224 -6.79 -6.72 8.00
CA THR A 224 -6.44 -5.31 8.18
C THR A 224 -5.14 -5.23 8.95
N ARG A 225 -4.23 -4.33 8.54
CA ARG A 225 -2.98 -4.14 9.26
C ARG A 225 -3.27 -3.87 10.74
N PRO A 226 -2.66 -4.62 11.67
CA PRO A 226 -2.75 -4.31 13.08
C PRO A 226 -2.22 -2.90 13.33
N ILE A 227 -2.97 -2.08 14.05
CA ILE A 227 -2.44 -0.81 14.56
C ILE A 227 -1.37 -1.19 15.58
N PRO A 228 -0.10 -0.75 15.43
CA PRO A 228 0.92 -1.10 16.39
C PRO A 228 0.52 -0.61 17.78
N HIS A 229 0.33 -1.55 18.72
CA HIS A 229 -0.10 -1.30 20.10
C HIS A 229 0.85 -0.38 20.89
N ASN A 230 2.05 -0.09 20.37
CA ASN A 230 3.07 0.74 20.99
C ASN A 230 3.31 2.07 20.25
N HIS A 231 2.37 2.52 19.43
CA HIS A 231 2.48 3.83 18.80
C HIS A 231 2.13 4.93 19.83
N PRO A 232 3.01 5.95 20.04
CA PRO A 232 2.86 6.93 21.14
C PRO A 232 1.58 7.78 21.07
N TRP A 233 0.85 7.71 19.95
CA TRP A 233 -0.40 8.42 19.71
C TRP A 233 -1.65 7.54 19.70
N CYS A 234 -1.49 6.25 19.97
CA CYS A 234 -2.60 5.30 20.07
C CYS A 234 -2.81 4.92 21.54
N PHE A 235 -4.02 5.14 22.02
CA PHE A 235 -4.41 4.89 23.40
C PHE A 235 -5.47 3.80 23.43
N THR A 236 -5.21 2.74 24.20
CA THR A 236 -6.19 1.72 24.56
C THR A 236 -6.87 2.13 25.86
N PHE A 237 -8.19 2.17 25.86
CA PHE A 237 -8.97 2.42 27.07
C PHE A 237 -9.64 1.11 27.52
N PRO A 238 -9.74 0.84 28.83
CA PRO A 238 -10.53 -0.29 29.31
C PRO A 238 -12.01 -0.10 28.90
N PRO A 239 -12.75 -1.21 28.68
CA PRO A 239 -14.12 -1.17 28.17
C PRO A 239 -15.02 -0.25 29.03
N ALA A 240 -15.73 0.67 28.38
CA ALA A 240 -16.59 1.64 29.06
C ALA A 240 -17.94 1.00 29.44
N ARG A 241 -18.47 1.36 30.61
CA ARG A 241 -19.90 1.13 30.94
C ARG A 241 -20.77 1.99 30.02
N PRO A 242 -21.96 1.51 29.60
CA PRO A 242 -22.76 2.09 28.51
C PRO A 242 -23.29 3.52 28.71
N SER A 243 -23.01 4.19 29.83
CA SER A 243 -23.52 5.53 30.15
C SER A 243 -22.50 6.68 30.05
N ASN A 244 -21.21 6.42 29.76
CA ASN A 244 -20.20 7.48 29.80
C ASN A 244 -19.60 7.80 28.43
N THR A 245 -20.09 8.86 27.80
CA THR A 245 -19.37 9.56 26.72
C THR A 245 -18.08 10.15 27.29
N ARG A 246 -16.91 9.66 26.85
CA ARG A 246 -15.63 10.24 27.24
C ARG A 246 -15.25 11.34 26.26
N CYS A 247 -14.98 12.55 26.76
CA CYS A 247 -14.49 13.66 25.95
C CYS A 247 -13.00 13.88 26.24
N LEU A 248 -12.20 13.86 25.19
CA LEU A 248 -10.78 14.19 25.21
C LEU A 248 -10.62 15.68 24.98
N VAL A 249 -9.81 16.34 25.81
CA VAL A 249 -9.36 17.71 25.57
C VAL A 249 -7.92 17.63 25.11
N LEU A 250 -7.68 17.99 23.85
CA LEU A 250 -6.35 18.19 23.31
C LEU A 250 -5.95 19.64 23.56
N SER A 251 -4.84 19.84 24.25
CA SER A 251 -4.29 21.16 24.55
C SER A 251 -2.79 21.16 24.25
N TRP A 252 -2.32 22.13 23.47
CA TRP A 252 -0.91 22.21 23.09
C TRP A 252 -0.47 23.67 22.88
N PRO A 253 0.75 24.07 23.29
CA PRO A 253 1.25 25.40 23.03
C PRO A 253 1.75 25.51 21.59
N PHE A 254 1.22 26.47 20.84
CA PHE A 254 1.84 26.88 19.58
C PHE A 254 3.08 27.72 19.91
N ILE A 255 4.27 27.30 19.46
CA ILE A 255 5.53 28.03 19.69
C ILE A 255 5.48 29.46 19.11
N ALA A 256 4.53 29.75 18.19
CA ALA A 256 4.42 31.06 17.55
C ALA A 256 3.27 31.96 18.05
N HIS A 257 2.32 31.50 18.88
CA HIS A 257 1.18 32.33 19.34
C HIS A 257 0.59 31.82 20.69
N PRO A 258 0.33 32.69 21.69
CA PRO A 258 0.01 32.28 23.07
C PRO A 258 -1.45 31.83 23.28
N ARG A 259 -2.17 31.38 22.24
CA ARG A 259 -3.53 30.85 22.40
C ARG A 259 -3.52 29.32 22.37
N THR A 260 -3.84 28.70 23.51
CA THR A 260 -4.14 27.27 23.60
C THR A 260 -5.43 26.97 22.84
N ILE A 261 -5.37 26.15 21.79
CA ILE A 261 -6.58 25.63 21.14
C ILE A 261 -7.03 24.40 21.92
N ASN A 262 -8.24 24.42 22.45
CA ASN A 262 -8.86 23.28 23.09
C ASN A 262 -9.79 22.58 22.10
N LEU A 263 -9.35 21.44 21.54
CA LEU A 263 -10.20 20.58 20.74
C LEU A 263 -10.87 19.56 21.65
N ARG A 264 -12.20 19.61 21.70
CA ARG A 264 -13.02 18.68 22.49
C ARG A 264 -13.63 17.66 21.54
N CYS A 265 -13.18 16.41 21.64
CA CYS A 265 -13.72 15.32 20.83
C CYS A 265 -14.24 14.20 21.73
N CYS A 266 -15.46 13.75 21.49
CA CYS A 266 -16.12 12.72 22.28
C CYS A 266 -16.31 11.45 21.43
N PHE A 267 -15.93 10.28 21.95
CA PHE A 267 -15.91 9.02 21.19
C PHE A 267 -16.40 7.83 22.00
N ASN A 268 -16.89 6.79 21.30
CA ASN A 268 -17.42 5.53 21.86
C ASN A 268 -16.57 4.28 21.52
N PHE A 269 -15.27 4.41 21.24
CA PHE A 269 -14.41 3.28 20.83
C PHE A 269 -13.38 2.88 21.90
N GLU A 270 -13.06 1.58 21.97
CA GLU A 270 -12.11 0.99 22.95
C GLU A 270 -10.64 1.30 22.66
N THR A 271 -10.29 1.60 21.41
CA THR A 271 -8.94 2.00 21.00
C THR A 271 -9.03 3.23 20.10
N PHE A 272 -8.17 4.23 20.33
CA PHE A 272 -8.23 5.53 19.68
C PHE A 272 -6.84 6.01 19.24
N CYS A 273 -6.73 6.56 18.02
CA CYS A 273 -5.45 7.09 17.53
C CYS A 273 -5.59 8.48 16.90
N LEU A 274 -4.82 9.45 17.42
CA LEU A 274 -5.00 10.89 17.15
C LEU A 274 -4.51 11.36 15.78
N LYS A 275 -3.58 10.63 15.15
CA LYS A 275 -3.07 10.97 13.81
C LYS A 275 -4.16 11.00 12.73
N ASN A 276 -5.27 10.29 12.94
CA ASN A 276 -6.38 10.25 11.99
C ASN A 276 -7.27 11.51 12.03
N ILE A 277 -7.11 12.37 13.05
CA ILE A 277 -7.92 13.58 13.21
C ILE A 277 -7.13 14.84 12.87
N ILE A 278 -5.84 14.86 13.21
CA ILE A 278 -4.97 16.02 12.98
C ILE A 278 -3.72 15.53 12.24
N PRO A 279 -3.67 15.66 10.91
CA PRO A 279 -2.44 15.46 10.16
C PRO A 279 -1.39 16.47 10.64
N GLY A 280 -0.20 16.00 11.04
CA GLY A 280 0.94 16.88 11.38
C GLY A 280 1.11 17.28 12.84
N LEU A 281 0.62 16.50 13.82
CA LEU A 281 0.97 16.71 15.24
C LEU A 281 2.52 16.72 15.42
N PRO A 282 3.14 17.82 15.91
CA PRO A 282 4.56 17.84 16.29
C PRO A 282 4.97 16.82 17.37
N ASP A 283 6.25 16.56 17.54
CA ASP A 283 6.71 15.79 18.69
C ASP A 283 6.59 16.66 19.97
N GLY A 284 5.88 16.17 21.00
CA GLY A 284 5.70 16.87 22.29
C GLY A 284 4.26 17.22 22.71
N ALA A 285 3.22 16.68 22.07
CA ALA A 285 1.83 16.91 22.49
C ALA A 285 1.52 16.18 23.78
N THR A 286 1.13 16.95 24.78
CA THR A 286 0.60 16.43 26.03
C THR A 286 -0.91 16.34 25.95
N LEU A 287 -1.42 15.11 26.05
CA LEU A 287 -2.85 14.82 26.19
C LEU A 287 -3.24 14.98 27.66
N GLN A 288 -4.25 15.80 27.98
CA GLN A 288 -4.85 15.82 29.32
C GLN A 288 -6.26 15.22 29.26
N LEU A 289 -6.45 14.12 30.00
CA LEU A 289 -7.77 13.56 30.24
C LEU A 289 -8.46 14.42 31.31
N SER A 290 -9.48 15.18 30.95
CA SER A 290 -10.34 15.82 31.94
C SER A 290 -11.47 14.85 32.32
N PRO A 291 -11.60 14.41 33.58
CA PRO A 291 -12.85 13.83 34.04
C PRO A 291 -13.95 14.91 34.01
N GLN A 292 -15.18 14.52 33.66
CA GLN A 292 -16.36 15.32 34.02
C GLN A 292 -16.61 15.15 35.52
#